data_AF-A0A1I4RY62-F1
#
_entry.id   AF-A0A1I4RY62-F1
#
_cell.length_a   1.000
_cell.length_b   1.000
_cell.length_c   1.000
_cell.angle_alpha   90.00
_cell.angle_beta   90.00
_cell.angle_gamma   90.00
#
_symmetry.space_group_name_H-M   'P 1'
#
loop_
_entity.id
_entity.type
_entity.pdbx_description
1 polymer ?
#
loop_
_entity_poly.entity_id
_entity_poly.type
_entity_poly.pdbx_seq_one_letter_code
_entity_poly.pdbx_strand_id
1 'polypeptide(L)'
;MKRAVYALSLAYVILFTWAWIDTVNASMDAAGRGMALGFMTIGIAVTALFVIPALIMALNNKALKWALGLALTPAALLILAMMSSVV
;
A
#
# COMPACT_ATOMS: atom_id res chain seq x y z
N MET A 1 1.71 10.78 -16.57
CA MET A 1 1.92 9.42 -16.02
C MET A 1 2.90 9.40 -14.85
N LYS A 2 4.12 9.93 -14.98
CA LYS A 2 5.09 10.03 -13.86
C LYS A 2 4.51 10.67 -12.59
N ARG A 3 3.84 11.82 -12.73
CA ARG A 3 3.15 12.51 -11.63
C ARG A 3 2.10 11.62 -10.93
N ALA A 4 1.40 10.76 -11.68
CA ALA A 4 0.41 9.85 -11.12
C ALA A 4 1.07 8.74 -10.30
N VAL A 5 2.19 8.17 -10.78
CA VAL A 5 2.97 7.19 -10.00
C VAL A 5 3.43 7.82 -8.68
N TYR A 6 3.98 9.04 -8.72
CA TYR A 6 4.39 9.75 -7.51
C TYR A 6 3.24 10.08 -6.56
N ALA A 7 2.11 10.53 -7.09
CA ALA A 7 0.92 10.80 -6.28
C ALA A 7 0.40 9.52 -5.61
N LEU A 8 0.35 8.40 -6.33
CA LEU A 8 -0.05 7.10 -5.78
C LEU A 8 0.92 6.61 -4.71
N SER A 9 2.22 6.67 -4.97
CA SER A 9 3.24 6.30 -3.99
C SER A 9 3.13 7.12 -2.70
N LEU A 10 2.94 8.43 -2.82
CA LEU A 10 2.74 9.32 -1.68
C LEU A 10 1.44 8.98 -0.93
N ALA A 11 0.36 8.68 -1.66
CA ALA A 11 -0.91 8.28 -1.05
C ALA A 11 -0.77 7.00 -0.22
N TYR A 12 -0.04 5.99 -0.70
CA TYR A 12 0.22 4.78 0.11
C TYR A 12 0.98 5.09 1.39
N VAL A 13 2.00 5.96 1.34
CA VAL A 13 2.74 6.37 2.54
C VAL A 13 1.81 7.05 3.55
N ILE A 14 0.96 7.98 3.08
CA ILE A 14 0.01 8.68 3.94
C ILE A 14 -0.99 7.70 4.56
N LEU A 15 -1.57 6.79 3.76
CA LEU A 15 -2.54 5.80 4.22
C LEU A 15 -1.96 4.85 5.27
N PHE A 16 -0.76 4.30 5.04
CA PHE A 16 -0.13 3.42 6.01
C PHE A 16 0.30 4.14 7.27
N THR A 17 0.80 5.38 7.16
CA THR A 17 1.14 6.20 8.33
C THR A 17 -0.11 6.49 9.16
N TRP A 18 -1.21 6.85 8.50
CA TRP A 18 -2.48 7.11 9.17
C TRP A 18 -3.03 5.84 9.85
N ALA A 19 -3.06 4.71 9.14
CA ALA A 19 -3.48 3.44 9.69
C ALA A 19 -2.63 3.02 10.90
N TRP A 20 -1.31 3.23 10.83
CA TRP A 20 -0.39 2.94 11.92
C TRP A 20 -0.73 3.76 13.17
N ILE A 21 -0.92 5.07 13.02
CA ILE A 21 -1.29 5.97 14.13
C ILE A 21 -2.61 5.53 14.75
N ASP A 22 -3.61 5.21 13.92
CA ASP A 22 -4.92 4.76 14.39
C ASP A 22 -4.81 3.45 15.18
N THR A 23 -4.06 2.48 14.65
CA THR A 23 -3.85 1.17 15.30
C THR A 23 -3.08 1.29 16.61
N VAL A 24 -2.07 2.17 16.68
CA VAL A 24 -1.31 2.40 17.92
C VAL A 24 -2.19 3.01 19.01
N ASN A 25 -3.13 3.90 18.63
CA ASN A 25 -4.01 4.60 19.57
C ASN A 25 -5.36 3.90 19.81
N ALA A 26 -5.66 2.82 19.08
CA ALA A 26 -6.89 2.08 19.23
C ALA A 26 -7.03 1.49 20.65
N SER A 27 -8.22 1.59 21.22
CA SER A 27 -8.57 1.00 22.51
C SER A 27 -8.77 -0.52 22.38
N MET A 28 -7.66 -1.24 22.14
CA MET A 28 -7.59 -2.70 22.04
C MET A 28 -6.66 -3.25 23.13
N ASP A 29 -6.86 -4.51 23.51
CA ASP A 29 -5.92 -5.25 24.35
C ASP A 29 -4.55 -5.36 23.67
N ALA A 30 -3.49 -5.55 24.46
CA ALA A 30 -2.12 -5.52 23.94
C ALA A 30 -1.85 -6.60 22.89
N ALA A 31 -2.46 -7.79 23.03
CA ALA A 31 -2.32 -8.87 22.06
C ALA A 31 -3.04 -8.56 20.75
N GLY A 32 -4.29 -8.08 20.81
CA GLY A 32 -5.05 -7.63 19.65
C GLY A 32 -4.32 -6.52 18.86
N ARG A 33 -3.76 -5.53 19.56
CA ARG A 33 -2.98 -4.45 18.93
C ARG A 33 -1.70 -4.95 18.26
N GLY A 34 -0.96 -5.85 18.94
CA GLY A 34 0.26 -6.44 18.39
C GLY A 34 -0.01 -7.23 17.10
N MET A 35 -1.10 -8.00 17.06
CA MET A 35 -1.51 -8.71 15.85
C MET A 35 -1.87 -7.75 14.70
N ALA A 36 -2.65 -6.71 14.99
CA ALA A 36 -3.05 -5.71 13.98
C ALA A 36 -1.83 -5.00 13.35
N LEU A 37 -0.86 -4.58 14.17
CA LEU A 37 0.39 -3.99 13.68
C LEU A 37 1.23 -4.99 12.86
N GLY A 38 1.22 -6.28 13.25
CA GLY A 38 1.85 -7.35 12.49
C GLY A 38 1.27 -7.49 11.07
N PHE A 39 -0.05 -7.60 10.96
CA PHE A 39 -0.73 -7.66 9.64
C PHE A 39 -0.50 -6.40 8.82
N MET A 40 -0.53 -5.23 9.45
CA MET A 40 -0.23 -3.96 8.78
C MET A 40 1.18 -3.95 8.20
N THR A 41 2.17 -4.43 8.96
CA THR A 41 3.57 -4.50 8.51
C THR A 41 3.71 -5.39 7.27
N ILE A 42 3.02 -6.53 7.24
CA ILE A 42 2.97 -7.40 6.06
C ILE A 42 2.33 -6.66 4.88
N GLY A 43 1.21 -5.96 5.08
CA GLY A 43 0.54 -5.16 4.05
C GLY A 43 1.43 -4.06 3.47
N ILE A 44 2.20 -3.37 4.32
CA ILE A 44 3.21 -2.38 3.92
C ILE A 44 4.29 -3.06 3.06
N ALA A 45 4.83 -4.19 3.51
CA ALA A 45 5.89 -4.91 2.80
C ALA A 45 5.43 -5.37 1.41
N VAL A 46 4.25 -5.98 1.31
CA VAL A 46 3.66 -6.40 0.03
C VAL A 46 3.44 -5.21 -0.89
N THR A 47 2.92 -4.10 -0.37
CA THR A 47 2.71 -2.88 -1.17
C THR A 47 4.04 -2.31 -1.67
N ALA A 48 5.07 -2.30 -0.83
CA ALA A 48 6.40 -1.82 -1.18
C ALA A 48 7.03 -2.62 -2.32
N LEU A 49 6.80 -3.94 -2.41
CA LEU A 49 7.29 -4.80 -3.50
C LEU A 49 6.81 -4.33 -4.89
N PHE A 50 5.63 -3.71 -4.98
CA PHE A 50 5.11 -3.19 -6.24
C PHE A 50 5.44 -1.71 -6.44
N VAL A 51 5.33 -0.91 -5.37
CA VAL A 51 5.48 0.55 -5.44
C VAL A 51 6.94 0.97 -5.63
N ILE A 52 7.92 0.28 -5.03
CA ILE A 52 9.34 0.64 -5.16
C ILE A 52 9.83 0.45 -6.61
N PRO A 53 9.62 -0.70 -7.27
CA PRO A 53 9.99 -0.85 -8.68
C PRO A 53 9.26 0.16 -9.59
N ALA A 54 7.97 0.44 -9.32
CA ALA A 54 7.23 1.46 -10.04
C ALA A 54 7.87 2.85 -9.92
N LEU A 55 8.32 3.23 -8.71
CA LEU A 55 9.03 4.48 -8.47
C LEU A 55 10.37 4.53 -9.22
N ILE A 56 11.15 3.44 -9.20
CA ILE A 56 12.43 3.37 -9.91
C ILE A 56 12.22 3.54 -11.42
N MET A 57 11.23 2.86 -11.99
CA MET A 57 10.87 3.00 -13.41
C MET A 57 10.41 4.43 -13.74
N ALA A 58 9.60 5.04 -12.87
CA ALA A 58 9.12 6.41 -13.04
C ALA A 58 10.26 7.45 -12.92
N LEU A 59 11.17 7.29 -11.98
CA LEU A 59 12.37 8.14 -11.81
C LEU A 59 13.21 8.15 -13.08
N ASN A 60 13.44 6.96 -13.65
CA ASN A 60 14.21 6.75 -14.87
C ASN A 60 13.46 7.10 -16.17
N ASN A 61 12.21 7.57 -16.10
CA ASN A 61 11.32 7.81 -17.26
C ASN A 61 11.16 6.58 -18.19
N LYS A 62 11.37 5.36 -17.68
CA LYS A 62 11.27 4.13 -18.46
C LYS A 62 9.91 3.48 -18.22
N ALA A 63 9.32 2.94 -19.30
CA ALA A 63 8.14 2.08 -19.23
C ALA A 63 6.99 2.62 -18.34
N LEU A 64 6.66 3.92 -18.47
CA LEU A 64 5.72 4.61 -17.57
C LEU A 64 4.33 3.97 -17.45
N LYS A 65 3.86 3.25 -18.47
CA LYS A 65 2.61 2.48 -18.42
C LYS A 65 2.71 1.30 -17.44
N TRP A 66 3.84 0.58 -17.47
CA TRP A 66 4.13 -0.52 -16.55
C TRP A 66 4.36 -0.03 -15.13
N ALA A 67 5.06 1.11 -14.97
CA ALA A 67 5.22 1.76 -13.68
C ALA A 67 3.87 2.13 -13.05
N LEU A 68 2.95 2.69 -13.86
CA LEU A 68 1.59 2.99 -13.40
C LEU A 68 0.82 1.71 -13.04
N GLY A 69 0.90 0.67 -13.87
CA GLY A 69 0.29 -0.63 -13.58
C GLY A 69 0.76 -1.21 -12.26
N LEU A 70 2.08 -1.25 -12.04
CA LEU A 70 2.68 -1.72 -10.78
C LEU A 70 2.24 -0.87 -9.57
N ALA A 71 2.18 0.44 -9.70
CA ALA A 71 1.72 1.31 -8.61
C ALA A 71 0.22 1.12 -8.28
N LEU A 72 -0.59 0.69 -9.26
CA LEU A 72 -2.01 0.40 -9.07
C LEU A 72 -2.27 -1.01 -8.54
N THR A 73 -1.34 -1.96 -8.70
CA THR A 73 -1.51 -3.35 -8.29
C THR A 73 -1.97 -3.52 -6.84
N PRO A 74 -1.39 -2.85 -5.83
CA PRO A 74 -1.82 -3.00 -4.44
C PRO A 74 -3.29 -2.61 -4.22
N ALA A 75 -3.73 -1.48 -4.80
CA ALA A 75 -5.12 -1.05 -4.74
C ALA A 75 -6.06 -2.01 -5.49
N ALA A 76 -5.65 -2.51 -6.66
CA ALA A 76 -6.43 -3.49 -7.42
C ALA A 76 -6.59 -4.81 -6.65
N LEU A 77 -5.51 -5.30 -6.02
CA LEU A 77 -5.56 -6.49 -5.17
C LEU A 77 -6.45 -6.29 -3.95
N LEU A 78 -6.41 -5.11 -3.32
CA LEU A 78 -7.30 -4.76 -2.22
C LEU A 78 -8.78 -4.82 -2.66
N ILE A 79 -9.11 -4.18 -3.79
CA ILE A 79 -10.48 -4.21 -4.34
C ILE A 79 -10.93 -5.64 -4.63
N LEU A 80 -10.07 -6.44 -5.27
CA LEU A 80 -10.37 -7.85 -5.56
C LEU A 80 -10.59 -8.66 -4.28
N ALA A 81 -9.74 -8.45 -3.25
CA ALA A 81 -9.89 -9.11 -1.96
C ALA A 81 -11.24 -8.75 -1.31
N MET A 82 -11.59 -7.46 -1.28
CA MET A 82 -12.88 -6.98 -0.73
C MET A 82 -14.08 -7.56 -1.48
N MET A 83 -14.01 -7.72 -2.80
CA MET A 83 -15.08 -8.34 -3.58
C MET A 83 -15.18 -9.85 -3.32
N SER A 84 -14.05 -10.53 -3.12
CA SER A 84 -14.01 -11.97 -2.89
C SER A 84 -14.45 -12.40 -1.47
N SER A 85 -14.37 -11.49 -0.49
CA SER A 85 -14.77 -11.74 0.90
C SER A 85 -16.27 -11.56 1.17
N VAL A 86 -17.09 -11.29 0.15
CA VAL A 86 -18.55 -11.06 0.25
C VAL A 86 -19.33 -12.39 0.07
N VAL A 87 -18.81 -13.50 0.59
CA VAL A 87 -19.48 -14.82 0.55
C VAL A 87 -19.75 -15.32 1.95
#